data_AF-A0A1Z9Q697-F1
#
_entry.id   AF-A0A1Z9Q697-F1
#
_cell.length_a   1.000
_cell.length_b   1.000
_cell.length_c   1.000
_cell.angle_alpha   90.00
_cell.angle_beta   90.00
_cell.angle_gamma   90.00
#
_symmetry.space_group_name_H-M   'P 1'
#
loop_
_entity.id
_entity.type
_entity.pdbx_description
1 polymer ?
#
loop_
_entity_poly.entity_id
_entity_poly.type
_entity_poly.pdbx_seq_one_letter_code
_entity_poly.pdbx_strand_id
1 'polypeptide(L)'
;MGKPIDSRALAILKKYELDTKNDQGEYKALWDCHGTWVMYHRYIEQAGASNGIKYKFEEIETNSANGIVVVKCTAVLDKGNDKKVQVVSYGESSPKNTKNSYPYAMAEKRAYDRCVLKLLGLHGFVYSEDEMPDEVKAKGKLSKLDNNVKILKPKEVNNDKQSNPNR
;
A
#
# COMPACT_ATOMS: atom_id res chain seq x y z
N MET A 1 -21.62 -1.74 5.74
CA MET A 1 -21.05 -0.46 6.21
C MET A 1 -19.79 -0.79 6.99
N GLY A 2 -18.65 -0.21 6.62
CA GLY A 2 -17.39 -0.45 7.31
C GLY A 2 -17.39 0.11 8.74
N LYS A 3 -16.50 -0.40 9.60
CA LYS A 3 -16.42 0.06 10.99
C LYS A 3 -16.02 1.54 11.04
N PRO A 4 -16.65 2.39 11.87
CA PRO A 4 -16.24 3.80 11.95
C PRO A 4 -14.76 3.92 12.33
N ILE A 5 -14.05 4.87 11.70
CA ILE A 5 -12.68 5.24 12.08
C ILE A 5 -12.68 5.77 13.51
N ASP A 6 -11.70 5.37 14.32
CA ASP A 6 -11.47 5.90 15.66
C ASP A 6 -11.36 7.43 15.61
N SER A 7 -12.06 8.15 16.50
CA SER A 7 -12.10 9.62 16.47
C SER A 7 -10.72 10.27 16.55
N ARG A 8 -9.77 9.64 17.25
CA ARG A 8 -8.37 10.10 17.33
C ARG A 8 -7.67 9.97 15.98
N ALA A 9 -7.84 8.82 15.32
CA ALA A 9 -7.31 8.60 13.98
C ALA A 9 -7.92 9.58 12.98
N LEU A 10 -9.24 9.83 13.04
CA LEU A 10 -9.91 10.78 12.18
C LEU A 10 -9.38 12.21 12.36
N ALA A 11 -9.11 12.63 13.60
CA ALA A 11 -8.51 13.94 13.86
C ALA A 11 -7.11 14.07 13.24
N ILE A 12 -6.31 13.01 13.29
CA ILE A 12 -4.98 12.96 12.68
C ILE A 12 -5.08 12.98 11.15
N LEU A 13 -6.00 12.21 10.56
CA LEU A 13 -6.23 12.19 9.12
C LEU A 13 -6.62 13.58 8.61
N LYS A 14 -7.52 14.27 9.31
CA LYS A 14 -7.91 15.67 9.02
C LYS A 14 -6.74 16.63 9.06
N LYS A 15 -5.89 16.52 10.10
CA LYS A 15 -4.69 17.36 10.26
C LYS A 15 -3.77 17.27 9.04
N TYR A 16 -3.67 16.10 8.41
CA TYR A 16 -2.81 15.87 7.25
C TYR A 16 -3.58 15.81 5.92
N GLU A 17 -4.84 16.23 5.89
CA GLU A 17 -5.69 16.25 4.68
C GLU A 17 -5.89 14.87 4.02
N LEU A 18 -5.81 13.80 4.81
CA LEU A 18 -5.96 12.41 4.37
C LEU A 18 -7.38 11.86 4.54
N ASP A 19 -8.32 12.67 5.03
CA ASP A 19 -9.74 12.29 5.23
C ASP A 19 -10.64 12.62 4.02
N THR A 20 -10.06 13.04 2.90
CA THR A 20 -10.82 13.38 1.69
C THR A 20 -11.64 12.19 1.19
N LYS A 21 -12.89 12.47 0.79
CA LYS A 21 -13.84 11.46 0.31
C LYS A 21 -14.12 11.62 -1.18
N ASN A 22 -14.51 10.53 -1.84
CA ASN A 22 -15.06 10.55 -3.19
C ASN A 22 -16.56 10.89 -3.17
N ASP A 23 -17.18 10.99 -4.35
CA ASP A 23 -18.61 11.33 -4.49
C ASP A 23 -19.53 10.26 -3.87
N GLN A 24 -19.02 9.06 -3.62
CA GLN A 24 -19.72 7.95 -2.96
C GLN A 24 -19.55 7.97 -1.43
N GLY A 25 -18.84 8.96 -0.88
CA GLY A 25 -18.63 9.13 0.56
C GLY A 25 -17.52 8.24 1.15
N GLU A 26 -16.74 7.57 0.31
CA GLU A 26 -15.62 6.71 0.70
C GLU A 26 -14.31 7.48 0.77
N TYR A 27 -13.44 7.12 1.71
CA TYR A 27 -12.13 7.76 1.83
C TYR A 27 -11.25 7.45 0.62
N LYS A 28 -10.59 8.47 0.06
CA LYS A 28 -9.68 8.32 -1.08
C LYS A 28 -8.39 7.59 -0.67
N ALA A 29 -7.89 7.90 0.53
CA ALA A 29 -6.62 7.38 1.04
C ALA A 29 -6.72 6.00 1.71
N LEU A 30 -7.92 5.59 2.09
CA LEU A 30 -8.15 4.46 2.99
C LEU A 30 -9.19 3.50 2.42
N TRP A 31 -9.13 2.26 2.87
CA TRP A 31 -10.18 1.27 2.65
C TRP A 31 -10.35 0.41 3.90
N ASP A 32 -11.54 -0.17 4.08
CA ASP A 32 -11.86 -1.02 5.23
C ASP A 32 -11.61 -2.49 4.90
N CYS A 33 -10.66 -3.10 5.59
CA CYS A 33 -10.37 -4.52 5.55
C CYS A 33 -11.02 -5.22 6.75
N HIS A 34 -12.31 -5.51 6.64
CA HIS A 34 -13.09 -6.22 7.67
C HIS A 34 -12.96 -5.61 9.08
N GLY A 35 -13.09 -4.29 9.19
CA GLY A 35 -12.99 -3.54 10.44
C GLY A 35 -11.58 -3.02 10.77
N THR A 36 -10.60 -3.28 9.89
CA THR A 36 -9.24 -2.76 9.98
C THR A 36 -9.02 -1.74 8.86
N TRP A 37 -8.70 -0.50 9.24
CA TRP A 37 -8.43 0.55 8.26
C TRP A 37 -7.04 0.41 7.66
N VAL A 38 -6.98 0.45 6.33
CA VAL A 38 -5.74 0.28 5.56
C VAL A 38 -5.54 1.50 4.66
N MET A 39 -4.37 2.10 4.71
CA MET A 39 -3.99 3.24 3.85
C MET A 39 -3.18 2.75 2.66
N TYR A 40 -3.50 3.27 1.47
CA TYR A 40 -2.74 2.96 0.27
C TYR A 40 -1.34 3.57 0.35
N HIS A 41 -0.33 2.80 -0.07
CA HIS A 41 1.08 3.20 -0.03
C HIS A 41 1.32 4.58 -0.69
N ARG A 42 0.66 4.87 -1.83
CA ARG A 42 0.77 6.17 -2.50
C ARG A 42 0.44 7.39 -1.62
N TYR A 43 -0.51 7.26 -0.68
CA TYR A 43 -0.90 8.38 0.19
C TYR A 43 0.06 8.49 1.38
N ILE A 44 0.68 7.38 1.79
CA ILE A 44 1.74 7.37 2.79
C ILE A 44 2.98 8.08 2.23
N GLU A 45 3.37 7.79 1.00
CA GLU A 45 4.42 8.51 0.26
C GLU A 45 4.14 10.01 0.17
N GLN A 46 2.94 10.38 -0.28
CA GLN A 46 2.54 11.78 -0.39
C GLN A 46 2.55 12.49 0.98
N ALA A 47 2.06 11.84 2.02
CA ALA A 47 2.06 12.39 3.38
C ALA A 47 3.47 12.55 3.94
N GLY A 48 4.37 11.59 3.69
CA GLY A 48 5.76 11.70 4.11
C GLY A 48 6.47 12.87 3.42
N ALA A 49 6.29 13.00 2.11
CA ALA A 49 6.87 14.09 1.32
C ALA A 49 6.32 15.47 1.73
N SER A 50 5.00 15.62 1.88
CA SER A 50 4.37 16.90 2.23
C SER A 50 4.73 17.38 3.63
N ASN A 51 5.05 16.47 4.55
CA ASN A 51 5.48 16.78 5.91
C ASN A 51 7.00 16.92 6.05
N GLY A 52 7.76 16.83 4.95
CA GLY A 52 9.22 16.97 4.98
C GLY A 52 9.93 15.87 5.78
N ILE A 53 9.36 14.66 5.82
CA ILE A 53 10.01 13.51 6.46
C ILE A 53 11.27 13.16 5.68
N LYS A 54 12.41 13.18 6.36
CA LYS A 54 13.70 12.75 5.81
C LYS A 54 13.94 11.31 6.22
N TYR A 55 14.45 10.48 5.33
CA TYR A 55 14.70 9.08 5.62
C TYR A 55 15.96 8.55 4.93
N LYS A 56 16.45 7.42 5.44
CA LYS A 56 17.50 6.62 4.82
C LYS A 56 17.21 5.14 5.01
N PHE A 57 17.67 4.33 4.08
CA PHE A 57 17.61 2.88 4.15
C PHE A 57 18.98 2.28 4.43
N GLU A 58 18.97 1.16 5.14
CA GLU A 58 20.11 0.29 5.40
C GLU A 58 19.65 -1.15 5.15
N GLU A 59 20.34 -1.87 4.25
CA GLU A 59 20.11 -3.30 4.04
C GLU A 59 20.72 -4.09 5.21
N ILE A 60 19.89 -4.89 5.89
CA ILE A 60 20.29 -5.65 7.07
C ILE A 60 20.51 -7.13 6.74
N GLU A 61 19.67 -7.67 5.88
CA GLU A 61 19.76 -9.04 5.37
C GLU A 61 19.43 -9.02 3.89
N THR A 62 20.29 -9.65 3.08
CA THR A 62 20.10 -9.74 1.63
C THR A 62 20.46 -11.13 1.12
N ASN A 63 19.43 -11.83 0.63
CA ASN A 63 19.59 -13.09 -0.08
C ASN A 63 18.66 -13.08 -1.29
N SER A 64 19.15 -12.53 -2.39
CA SER A 64 18.39 -12.41 -3.64
C SER A 64 17.98 -13.77 -4.21
N ALA A 65 18.81 -14.81 -4.05
CA ALA A 65 18.53 -16.15 -4.55
C ALA A 65 17.30 -16.78 -3.88
N ASN A 66 17.17 -16.59 -2.56
CA ASN A 66 16.05 -17.11 -1.78
C ASN A 66 14.92 -16.09 -1.58
N GLY A 67 15.08 -14.87 -2.12
CA GLY A 67 14.13 -13.77 -1.97
C GLY A 67 13.94 -13.32 -0.52
N ILE A 68 14.98 -13.39 0.32
CA ILE A 68 14.95 -12.95 1.72
C ILE A 68 15.63 -11.60 1.81
N VAL A 69 14.90 -10.57 2.23
CA VAL A 69 15.41 -9.21 2.36
C VAL A 69 14.86 -8.56 3.62
N VAL A 70 15.73 -7.89 4.38
CA VAL A 70 15.33 -7.02 5.49
C VAL A 70 15.97 -5.65 5.28
N VAL A 71 15.14 -4.62 5.16
CA VAL A 71 15.55 -3.22 5.06
C VAL A 71 15.17 -2.49 6.34
N LYS A 72 16.13 -1.76 6.91
CA LYS A 72 15.91 -0.83 8.01
C LYS A 72 15.71 0.56 7.44
N CYS A 73 14.59 1.20 7.79
CA CYS A 73 14.34 2.61 7.53
C CYS A 73 14.55 3.42 8.81
N THR A 74 15.38 4.46 8.72
CA THR A 74 15.46 5.50 9.75
C THR A 74 14.85 6.77 9.19
N ALA A 75 13.80 7.27 9.82
CA ALA A 75 13.08 8.46 9.37
C ALA A 75 13.02 9.53 10.47
N VAL A 76 13.08 10.80 10.06
CA VAL A 76 13.10 11.97 10.93
C VAL A 76 12.05 12.98 10.45
N LEU A 77 11.22 13.45 11.38
CA LEU A 77 10.29 14.56 11.19
C LEU A 77 10.71 15.73 12.07
N ASP A 78 10.91 16.90 11.47
CA ASP A 78 11.10 18.15 12.19
C ASP A 78 9.72 18.75 12.51
N LYS A 79 9.41 18.91 13.81
CA LYS A 79 8.14 19.48 14.28
C LYS A 79 8.24 20.99 14.53
N GLY A 80 9.36 21.61 14.18
CA GLY A 80 9.68 22.99 14.55
C GLY A 80 10.01 23.13 16.03
N ASN A 81 10.37 24.35 16.45
CA ASN A 81 10.74 24.68 17.84
C ASN A 81 11.82 23.74 18.41
N ASP A 82 12.85 23.43 17.60
CA ASP A 82 13.96 22.52 17.91
C ASP A 82 13.55 21.08 18.28
N LYS A 83 12.30 20.68 18.01
CA LYS A 83 11.81 19.32 18.28
C LYS A 83 11.91 18.46 17.02
N LYS A 84 12.85 17.52 17.04
CA LYS A 84 12.98 16.47 16.03
C LYS A 84 12.53 15.14 16.59
N VAL A 85 11.71 14.42 15.84
CA VAL A 85 11.30 13.06 16.17
C VAL A 85 11.93 12.11 15.18
N GLN A 86 12.68 11.14 15.69
CA GLN A 86 13.26 10.07 14.90
C GLN A 86 12.55 8.75 15.20
N VAL A 87 12.28 7.97 14.17
CA VAL A 87 11.78 6.59 14.28
C VAL A 87 12.63 5.66 13.43
N VAL A 88 12.67 4.40 13.87
CA VAL A 88 13.25 3.31 13.10
C VAL A 88 12.19 2.24 12.91
N SER A 89 12.19 1.63 11.74
CA SER A 89 11.38 0.46 11.44
C SER A 89 12.09 -0.46 10.47
N TYR A 90 11.69 -1.72 10.49
CA TYR A 90 12.19 -2.74 9.58
C TYR A 90 11.05 -3.13 8.64
N GLY A 91 11.39 -3.35 7.38
CA GLY A 91 10.55 -3.99 6.40
C GLY A 91 11.21 -5.28 5.97
N GLU A 92 10.44 -6.35 6.04
CA GLU A 92 10.89 -7.71 5.81
C GLU A 92 10.14 -8.28 4.63
N SER A 93 10.85 -8.96 3.73
CA SER A 93 10.28 -9.71 2.64
C SER A 93 10.93 -11.09 2.56
N SER A 94 10.10 -12.11 2.50
CA SER A 94 10.51 -13.49 2.27
C SER A 94 9.39 -14.25 1.58
N PRO A 95 9.65 -15.43 1.00
CA PRO A 95 8.61 -16.27 0.40
C PRO A 95 7.44 -16.63 1.36
N LYS A 96 7.65 -16.47 2.68
CA LYS A 96 6.65 -16.69 3.73
C LYS A 96 5.62 -15.56 3.82
N ASN A 97 5.99 -14.32 3.49
CA ASN A 97 5.15 -13.13 3.73
C ASN A 97 5.00 -12.22 2.48
N THR A 98 5.58 -12.60 1.35
CA THR A 98 5.52 -11.88 0.08
C THR A 98 5.43 -12.89 -1.05
N LYS A 99 4.43 -12.74 -1.94
CA LYS A 99 4.34 -13.54 -3.17
C LYS A 99 4.89 -12.81 -4.40
N ASN A 100 5.11 -11.51 -4.28
CA ASN A 100 5.68 -10.67 -5.32
C ASN A 100 7.16 -11.00 -5.61
N SER A 101 7.54 -11.01 -6.89
CA SER A 101 8.92 -11.32 -7.33
C SER A 101 9.94 -10.20 -7.10
N TYR A 102 9.62 -9.21 -6.27
CA TYR A 102 10.46 -8.02 -6.00
C TYR A 102 10.64 -7.80 -4.49
N PRO A 103 11.41 -8.67 -3.81
CA PRO A 103 11.51 -8.67 -2.34
C PRO A 103 12.14 -7.39 -1.77
N TYR A 104 13.10 -6.79 -2.49
CA TYR A 104 13.74 -5.52 -2.09
C TYR A 104 12.73 -4.38 -2.00
N ALA A 105 12.00 -4.13 -3.10
CA ALA A 105 10.98 -3.08 -3.13
C ALA A 105 9.88 -3.32 -2.08
N MET A 106 9.51 -4.58 -1.81
CA MET A 106 8.55 -4.88 -0.75
C MET A 106 9.09 -4.57 0.65
N ALA A 107 10.34 -4.92 0.92
CA ALA A 107 11.01 -4.60 2.18
C ALA A 107 11.13 -3.07 2.36
N GLU A 108 11.56 -2.34 1.34
CA GLU A 108 11.68 -0.86 1.40
C GLU A 108 10.34 -0.19 1.71
N LYS A 109 9.29 -0.50 0.95
CA LYS A 109 7.95 0.07 1.16
C LYS A 109 7.43 -0.21 2.57
N ARG A 110 7.55 -1.45 3.05
CA ARG A 110 7.12 -1.83 4.42
C ARG A 110 7.90 -1.05 5.48
N ALA A 111 9.21 -0.90 5.31
CA ALA A 111 10.04 -0.18 6.25
C ALA A 111 9.65 1.31 6.31
N TYR A 112 9.50 1.93 5.15
CA TYR A 112 9.13 3.34 5.03
C TYR A 112 7.72 3.63 5.53
N ASP A 113 6.73 2.85 5.10
CA ASP A 113 5.33 3.09 5.47
C ASP A 113 5.12 3.03 6.98
N ARG A 114 5.75 2.05 7.65
CA ARG A 114 5.75 1.96 9.12
C ARG A 114 6.35 3.20 9.76
N CYS A 115 7.46 3.72 9.24
CA CYS A 115 8.10 4.93 9.74
C CYS A 115 7.19 6.15 9.59
N VAL A 116 6.59 6.36 8.42
CA VAL A 116 5.69 7.49 8.17
C VAL A 116 4.47 7.39 9.09
N LEU A 117 3.79 6.24 9.15
CA LEU A 117 2.62 6.08 10.02
C LEU A 117 2.96 6.31 11.50
N LYS A 118 4.14 5.90 11.97
CA LYS A 118 4.63 6.20 13.34
C LYS A 118 4.84 7.70 13.55
N LEU A 119 5.51 8.38 12.62
CA LEU A 119 5.80 9.82 12.72
C LEU A 119 4.54 10.68 12.69
N LEU A 120 3.56 10.29 11.87
CA LEU A 120 2.26 10.96 11.78
C LEU A 120 1.32 10.63 12.95
N GLY A 121 1.62 9.58 13.73
CA GLY A 121 0.79 9.13 14.85
C GLY A 121 -0.41 8.26 14.45
N LEU A 122 -0.40 7.72 13.22
CA LEU A 122 -1.45 6.84 12.69
C LEU A 122 -1.19 5.35 12.97
N HIS A 123 0.06 4.99 13.30
CA HIS A 123 0.43 3.61 13.56
C HIS A 123 -0.41 3.01 14.71
N GLY A 124 -0.97 1.82 14.49
CA GLY A 124 -1.87 1.14 15.41
C GLY A 124 -3.36 1.45 15.19
N PHE A 125 -3.68 2.55 14.48
CA PHE A 125 -5.04 2.82 14.00
C PHE A 125 -5.24 2.40 12.55
N VAL A 126 -4.19 2.59 11.74
CA VAL A 126 -4.19 2.35 10.31
C VAL A 126 -2.97 1.52 9.94
N TYR A 127 -3.20 0.50 9.11
CA TYR A 127 -2.13 -0.32 8.53
C TYR A 127 -1.77 0.19 7.14
N SER A 128 -0.54 -0.07 6.70
CA SER A 128 -0.21 0.13 5.28
C SER A 128 -0.80 -1.01 4.43
N GLU A 129 -1.20 -0.68 3.21
CA GLU A 129 -1.53 -1.65 2.16
C GLU A 129 -0.48 -2.75 2.07
N ASP A 130 0.81 -2.42 2.16
CA ASP A 130 1.91 -3.37 1.98
C ASP A 130 2.11 -4.36 3.13
N GLU A 131 1.42 -4.15 4.25
CA GLU A 131 1.33 -5.13 5.34
C GLU A 131 0.22 -6.15 5.13
N MET A 132 -0.70 -5.90 4.20
CA MET A 132 -1.80 -6.82 3.93
C MET A 132 -1.32 -7.99 3.05
N PRO A 133 -1.89 -9.19 3.22
CA PRO A 133 -1.71 -10.30 2.30
C PRO A 133 -2.11 -9.93 0.87
N ASP A 134 -1.45 -10.50 -0.13
CA ASP A 134 -1.69 -10.14 -1.53
C ASP A 134 -3.12 -10.51 -1.98
N GLU A 135 -3.71 -11.56 -1.41
CA GLU A 135 -5.10 -11.98 -1.65
C GLU A 135 -6.11 -10.92 -1.18
N VAL A 136 -5.75 -10.20 -0.12
CA VAL A 136 -6.57 -9.15 0.49
C VAL A 136 -6.47 -7.85 -0.33
N LYS A 137 -5.26 -7.51 -0.80
CA LYS A 137 -5.03 -6.37 -1.69
C LYS A 137 -5.80 -6.50 -3.01
N ALA A 138 -5.87 -7.70 -3.59
CA ALA A 138 -6.60 -7.95 -4.83
C ALA A 138 -8.10 -7.66 -4.68
N LYS A 139 -8.70 -8.02 -3.54
CA LYS A 139 -10.12 -7.75 -3.25
C LYS A 139 -10.40 -6.26 -3.05
N GLY A 140 -9.52 -5.53 -2.37
CA GLY A 140 -9.63 -4.07 -2.21
C GLY A 140 -9.44 -3.28 -3.53
N LYS A 141 -8.83 -3.89 -4.55
CA LYS A 141 -8.75 -3.35 -5.91
C LYS A 141 -9.96 -3.73 -6.76
N LEU A 142 -10.49 -4.95 -6.61
CA LEU A 142 -11.70 -5.39 -7.32
C LEU A 142 -12.94 -4.59 -6.90
N SER A 143 -13.06 -4.22 -5.62
CA SER A 143 -14.13 -3.33 -5.15
C SER A 143 -14.09 -1.94 -5.81
N LYS A 144 -12.98 -1.57 -6.47
CA LYS A 144 -12.85 -0.32 -7.25
C LYS A 144 -13.06 -0.50 -8.75
N LEU A 145 -13.09 -1.74 -9.28
CA LEU A 145 -13.13 -1.99 -10.73
C LEU A 145 -14.54 -2.24 -11.29
N ASP A 146 -15.57 -2.37 -10.46
CA ASP A 146 -16.94 -2.59 -10.94
C ASP A 146 -17.81 -1.33 -10.83
N ASN A 147 -18.00 -0.70 -12.00
CA ASN A 147 -19.30 -0.20 -12.47
C ASN A 147 -19.27 0.29 -13.95
N ASN A 148 -18.16 0.15 -14.70
CA ASN A 148 -18.16 0.64 -16.09
C ASN A 148 -17.35 -0.15 -17.13
N VAL A 149 -17.06 -1.44 -16.88
CA VAL A 149 -16.53 -2.31 -17.95
C VAL A 149 -17.64 -3.26 -18.40
N LYS A 150 -18.36 -2.88 -19.47
CA LYS A 150 -19.13 -3.87 -20.25
C LYS A 150 -18.12 -4.83 -20.86
N ILE A 151 -17.96 -6.00 -20.24
CA ILE A 151 -17.18 -7.10 -20.82
C ILE A 151 -17.91 -7.50 -22.11
N LEU A 152 -17.39 -7.07 -23.25
CA LEU A 152 -17.77 -7.63 -24.54
C LEU A 152 -17.30 -9.08 -24.55
N LYS A 153 -18.25 -10.03 -24.60
CA LYS A 153 -17.94 -11.45 -24.76
C LYS A 153 -17.11 -11.63 -26.06
N PRO A 154 -15.98 -12.36 -26.03
CA PRO A 154 -15.25 -12.68 -27.25
C PRO A 154 -16.17 -13.43 -28.21
N LYS A 155 -16.25 -12.98 -29.46
CA LYS A 155 -16.91 -13.75 -30.54
C LYS A 155 -16.15 -15.06 -30.69
N GLU A 156 -16.89 -16.17 -30.64
CA GLU A 156 -16.39 -17.50 -30.99
C GLU A 156 -15.81 -17.42 -32.41
N VAL A 157 -14.52 -17.73 -32.54
CA VAL A 157 -13.88 -17.90 -33.84
C VAL A 157 -14.25 -19.31 -34.32
N ASN A 158 -15.25 -19.40 -35.21
CA ASN A 158 -15.53 -20.61 -35.95
C ASN A 158 -14.32 -20.94 -36.85
N ASN A 159 -13.68 -22.08 -36.57
CA ASN A 159 -12.67 -22.66 -37.44
C ASN A 159 -13.35 -23.29 -38.67
N ASP A 160 -13.63 -22.48 -39.68
CA ASP A 160 -13.93 -23.00 -41.01
C ASP A 160 -12.63 -23.42 -41.68
N LYS A 161 -12.45 -24.75 -41.76
CA LYS A 161 -11.47 -25.42 -42.59
C LYS A 161 -11.64 -24.95 -44.04
N GLN A 162 -10.74 -24.11 -44.54
CA GLN A 162 -10.49 -24.03 -45.97
C GLN A 162 -9.32 -24.95 -46.31
N SER A 163 -9.69 -26.11 -46.84
CA SER A 163 -8.92 -26.85 -47.83
C SER A 163 -8.36 -25.89 -48.88
N ASN A 164 -7.08 -26.00 -49.20
CA ASN A 164 -6.62 -25.62 -50.53
C ASN A 164 -5.69 -26.71 -51.11
N PRO A 165 -5.89 -27.12 -52.37
CA PRO A 165 -5.18 -28.22 -53.01
C PRO A 165 -3.91 -27.73 -53.73
N ASN A 166 -2.98 -28.65 -53.95
CA ASN A 166 -1.90 -28.62 -54.95
C ASN A 166 -1.05 -27.35 -55.10
N ARG A 167 0.18 -27.37 -54.57
CA ARG A 167 1.40 -27.28 -55.38
C ARG A 167 2.64 -27.62 -54.56
#